data_AF-A0A1V2H6L3-F1
#
_entry.id   AF-A0A1V2H6L3-F1
#
_cell.length_a   1.000
_cell.length_b   1.000
_cell.length_c   1.000
_cell.angle_alpha   90.00
_cell.angle_beta   90.00
_cell.angle_gamma   90.00
#
_symmetry.space_group_name_H-M   'P 1'
#
loop_
_entity.id
_entity.type
_entity.pdbx_description
1 polymer ?
#
loop_
_entity_poly.entity_id
_entity_poly.type
_entity_poly.pdbx_seq_one_letter_code
_entity_poly.pdbx_strand_id
1 'polypeptide(L)'
;MRSLACLALAAVLLTGNLLPAASAAWAEPIRRPNASQLEAIRRWLCPNGGTPVRGRPGRCDGAGGGSFGTPGWDRDLPPPTRQARVECPAGTRPVQARARQDVIRCLPD
;
A
#
# COMPACT_ATOMS: atom_id res chain seq x y z
N MET A 1 -0.51 -64.46 -16.86
CA MET A 1 -1.76 -63.76 -16.48
C MET A 1 -1.60 -62.74 -15.36
N ARG A 2 -0.59 -62.84 -14.46
CA ARG A 2 -0.39 -61.89 -13.34
C ARG A 2 0.16 -60.51 -13.75
N SER A 3 0.91 -60.42 -14.85
CA SER A 3 1.51 -59.14 -15.31
C SER A 3 0.51 -58.15 -15.91
N LEU A 4 -0.64 -58.63 -16.42
CA LEU A 4 -1.69 -57.76 -16.98
C LEU A 4 -2.47 -57.02 -15.88
N ALA A 5 -2.61 -57.62 -14.69
CA ALA A 5 -3.33 -57.03 -13.57
C ALA A 5 -2.59 -55.82 -12.96
N CYS A 6 -1.25 -55.86 -12.88
CA CYS A 6 -0.46 -54.73 -12.38
C CYS A 6 -0.46 -53.53 -13.34
N LEU A 7 -0.44 -53.77 -14.65
CA LEU A 7 -0.49 -52.71 -15.66
C LEU A 7 -1.86 -52.00 -15.66
N ALA A 8 -2.96 -52.74 -15.48
CA ALA A 8 -4.29 -52.16 -15.37
C ALA A 8 -4.44 -51.28 -14.11
N LEU A 9 -3.89 -51.70 -12.97
CA LEU A 9 -3.94 -50.93 -11.72
C LEU A 9 -3.14 -49.62 -11.82
N ALA A 10 -1.96 -49.68 -12.46
CA ALA A 10 -1.13 -48.49 -12.69
C ALA A 10 -1.79 -47.49 -13.65
N ALA A 11 -2.46 -47.97 -14.70
CA ALA A 11 -3.19 -47.11 -15.64
C ALA A 11 -4.39 -46.40 -14.98
N VAL A 12 -5.12 -47.08 -14.10
CA VAL A 12 -6.23 -46.49 -13.33
C VAL A 12 -5.72 -45.46 -12.29
N LEU A 13 -4.59 -45.72 -11.64
CA LEU A 13 -3.98 -44.78 -10.70
C LEU A 13 -3.40 -43.53 -11.40
N LEU A 14 -2.85 -43.66 -12.61
CA LEU A 14 -2.38 -42.52 -13.39
C LEU A 14 -3.53 -41.69 -13.97
N THR A 15 -4.62 -42.31 -14.41
CA THR A 15 -5.78 -41.58 -14.97
C THR A 15 -6.64 -40.91 -13.89
N GLY A 16 -6.69 -41.45 -12.66
CA GLY A 16 -7.40 -40.84 -11.54
C GLY A 16 -6.78 -39.54 -11.02
N ASN A 17 -5.48 -39.31 -11.24
CA ASN A 17 -4.76 -38.10 -10.80
C ASN A 17 -4.66 -37.01 -11.87
N LEU A 18 -5.12 -37.29 -13.10
CA LEU A 18 -5.05 -36.36 -14.24
C LEU A 18 -6.35 -35.60 -14.50
N LEU A 19 -7.39 -35.74 -13.67
CA LEU A 19 -8.49 -34.79 -13.69
C LEU A 19 -7.99 -33.49 -13.04
N PRO A 20 -7.74 -32.42 -13.82
CA PRO A 20 -7.45 -31.13 -13.23
C PRO A 20 -8.72 -30.69 -12.50
N ALA A 21 -8.50 -30.23 -11.26
CA ALA A 21 -9.46 -29.51 -10.46
C ALA A 21 -10.06 -28.34 -11.26
N ALA A 22 -11.20 -28.60 -11.89
CA ALA A 22 -12.08 -27.56 -12.39
C ALA A 22 -13.41 -27.72 -11.65
N SER A 23 -13.36 -27.53 -10.33
CA SER A 23 -14.50 -26.91 -9.67
C SER A 23 -14.68 -25.58 -10.37
N ALA A 24 -15.54 -25.56 -11.39
CA ALA A 24 -16.10 -24.35 -11.95
C ALA A 24 -16.60 -23.58 -10.73
N ALA A 25 -15.85 -22.57 -10.31
CA ALA A 25 -16.31 -21.64 -9.31
C ALA A 25 -17.43 -20.90 -10.02
N TRP A 26 -18.65 -21.43 -9.90
CA TRP A 26 -19.86 -20.66 -10.12
C TRP A 26 -19.67 -19.44 -9.25
N ALA A 27 -19.38 -18.31 -9.90
CA ALA A 27 -19.12 -17.08 -9.19
C ALA A 27 -20.33 -16.85 -8.30
N GLU A 28 -20.12 -16.98 -6.99
CA GLU A 28 -21.15 -16.75 -5.99
C GLU A 28 -21.83 -15.42 -6.36
N PRO A 29 -23.17 -15.36 -6.42
CA PRO A 29 -23.86 -14.12 -6.75
C PRO A 29 -23.27 -12.99 -5.91
N ILE A 30 -23.01 -11.82 -6.52
CA ILE A 30 -22.43 -10.67 -5.80
C ILE A 30 -23.37 -10.30 -4.66
N ARG A 31 -23.08 -10.81 -3.46
CA ARG A 31 -23.82 -10.50 -2.24
C ARG A 31 -23.27 -9.22 -1.69
N ARG A 32 -24.17 -8.28 -1.35
CA ARG A 32 -23.76 -7.10 -0.59
C ARG A 32 -23.23 -7.58 0.77
N PRO A 33 -22.05 -7.13 1.19
CA PRO A 33 -21.55 -7.45 2.52
C PRO A 33 -22.53 -6.95 3.58
N ASN A 34 -22.77 -7.77 4.60
CA ASN A 34 -23.54 -7.35 5.77
C ASN A 34 -22.72 -6.37 6.64
N ALA A 35 -23.33 -5.83 7.70
CA ALA A 35 -22.68 -4.82 8.54
C ALA A 35 -21.36 -5.30 9.18
N SER A 36 -21.29 -6.55 9.66
CA SER A 36 -20.07 -7.08 10.29
C SER A 36 -18.95 -7.32 9.28
N GLN A 37 -19.30 -7.76 8.06
CA GLN A 37 -18.34 -7.87 6.96
C GLN A 37 -17.81 -6.51 6.52
N LEU A 38 -18.67 -5.49 6.45
CA LEU A 38 -18.23 -4.12 6.16
C LEU A 38 -17.26 -3.60 7.24
N GLU A 39 -17.49 -3.93 8.51
CA GLU A 39 -16.58 -3.55 9.58
C GLU A 39 -15.23 -4.28 9.50
N ALA A 40 -15.24 -5.58 9.20
CA ALA A 40 -14.02 -6.36 8.98
C ALA A 40 -13.21 -5.81 7.80
N ILE A 41 -13.87 -5.48 6.69
CA ILE A 41 -13.24 -4.84 5.52
C ILE A 41 -12.66 -3.48 5.89
N ARG A 42 -13.38 -2.65 6.66
CA ARG A 42 -12.88 -1.35 7.12
C ARG A 42 -11.63 -1.50 7.99
N ARG A 43 -11.62 -2.45 8.92
CA ARG A 43 -10.47 -2.70 9.81
C ARG A 43 -9.26 -3.25 9.05
N TRP A 44 -9.48 -4.06 8.03
CA TRP A 44 -8.40 -4.56 7.17
C TRP A 44 -7.81 -3.45 6.29
N LEU A 45 -8.64 -2.59 5.70
CA LEU A 45 -8.19 -1.48 4.85
C LEU A 45 -7.56 -0.33 5.64
N CYS A 46 -8.05 -0.10 6.86
CA CYS A 46 -7.66 1.02 7.71
C CYS A 46 -7.33 0.50 9.13
N PRO A 47 -6.15 -0.13 9.33
CA PRO A 47 -5.79 -0.75 10.61
C PRO A 47 -5.68 0.26 11.77
N ASN A 48 -5.38 1.52 11.45
CA ASN A 48 -5.25 2.61 12.43
C ASN A 48 -6.54 3.42 12.64
N GLY A 49 -7.68 2.90 12.19
CA GLY A 49 -8.97 3.59 12.24
C GLY A 49 -9.30 4.42 11.00
N GLY A 50 -10.51 4.97 10.96
CA GLY A 50 -11.06 5.70 9.81
C GLY A 50 -11.84 4.85 8.81
N THR A 51 -12.09 5.40 7.63
CA THR A 51 -12.91 4.79 6.56
C THR A 51 -12.19 4.90 5.22
N PRO A 52 -12.10 3.83 4.41
CA PRO A 52 -11.39 3.86 3.13
C PRO A 52 -12.03 4.85 2.15
N VAL A 53 -11.20 5.56 1.40
CA VAL A 53 -11.64 6.60 0.45
C VAL A 53 -11.88 6.00 -0.92
N ARG A 54 -13.09 6.20 -1.46
CA ARG A 54 -13.49 5.67 -2.76
C ARG A 54 -12.56 6.22 -3.87
N GLY A 55 -12.00 5.32 -4.68
CA GLY A 55 -11.13 5.67 -5.81
C GLY A 55 -9.70 6.08 -5.40
N ARG A 56 -9.33 5.99 -4.12
CA ARG A 56 -7.97 6.27 -3.63
C ARG A 56 -7.46 5.11 -2.77
N PRO A 57 -6.90 4.05 -3.39
CA PRO A 57 -6.35 2.91 -2.66
C PRO A 57 -5.35 3.36 -1.59
N GLY A 58 -5.43 2.78 -0.39
CA GLY A 58 -4.51 3.07 0.72
C GLY A 58 -4.79 4.36 1.51
N ARG A 59 -5.81 5.16 1.13
CA ARG A 59 -6.21 6.36 1.89
C ARG A 59 -7.41 6.07 2.77
N CYS A 60 -7.37 6.56 4.02
CA CYS A 60 -8.46 6.49 4.99
C CYS A 60 -8.88 7.90 5.42
N ASP A 61 -10.17 8.23 5.32
CA ASP A 61 -10.79 9.48 5.81
C ASP A 61 -11.37 9.29 7.21
N GLY A 62 -11.35 10.36 8.02
CA GLY A 62 -11.86 10.29 9.40
C GLY A 62 -11.09 9.31 10.29
N ALA A 63 -9.96 8.78 9.80
CA ALA A 63 -8.85 8.40 10.65
C ALA A 63 -8.37 9.70 11.32
N GLY A 64 -9.14 10.15 12.32
CA GLY A 64 -8.52 10.78 13.46
C GLY A 64 -7.43 9.81 13.88
N GLY A 65 -6.20 10.20 13.71
CA GLY A 65 -5.71 10.99 14.81
C GLY A 65 -5.27 10.03 15.91
N GLY A 66 -4.42 9.05 15.58
CA GLY A 66 -3.08 9.28 16.11
C GLY A 66 -2.77 10.71 15.65
N SER A 67 -2.89 11.73 16.49
CA SER A 67 -2.05 11.75 17.65
C SER A 67 -0.78 10.86 17.48
N PHE A 68 -0.12 10.90 16.31
CA PHE A 68 1.14 11.61 16.34
C PHE A 68 0.73 13.01 16.76
N GLY A 69 0.46 13.22 18.05
CA GLY A 69 0.23 14.54 18.58
C GLY A 69 1.58 15.09 18.33
N THR A 70 1.69 15.94 17.30
CA THR A 70 2.85 16.01 16.41
C THR A 70 4.06 15.68 17.24
N PRO A 71 4.70 14.50 17.02
CA PRO A 71 5.44 13.85 18.10
C PRO A 71 6.32 14.95 18.66
N GLY A 72 6.22 15.22 19.96
CA GLY A 72 6.51 16.56 20.51
C GLY A 72 7.93 17.10 20.25
N TRP A 73 8.75 16.37 19.48
CA TRP A 73 9.93 16.83 18.76
C TRP A 73 9.72 18.14 18.00
N ASP A 74 8.53 18.44 17.47
CA ASP A 74 8.30 19.69 16.73
C ASP A 74 7.78 20.85 17.58
N ARG A 75 7.40 20.59 18.84
CA ARG A 75 6.85 21.60 19.76
C ARG A 75 7.82 22.75 20.04
N ASP A 76 9.12 22.48 19.99
CA ASP A 76 10.18 23.47 20.19
C ASP A 76 10.80 23.94 18.87
N LEU A 77 10.27 23.52 17.72
CA LEU A 77 10.73 24.02 16.44
C LEU A 77 10.11 25.40 16.15
N PRO A 78 10.92 26.35 15.64
CA PRO A 78 10.38 27.62 15.17
C PRO A 78 9.37 27.36 14.04
N PRO A 79 8.30 28.19 13.95
CA PRO A 79 7.33 28.06 12.87
C PRO A 79 8.02 28.17 11.50
N PRO A 80 7.49 27.51 10.45
CA PRO A 80 8.12 27.52 9.14
C PRO A 80 8.20 28.94 8.58
N THR A 81 9.40 29.51 8.58
CA THR A 81 9.67 30.86 8.06
C THR A 81 9.75 30.82 6.54
N ARG A 82 8.74 31.34 5.84
CA ARG A 82 8.75 31.43 4.36
C ARG A 82 9.84 32.35 3.79
N GLN A 83 10.46 33.13 4.66
CA GLN A 83 11.41 34.20 4.33
C GLN A 83 12.82 33.89 4.83
N ALA A 84 13.14 32.65 5.19
CA ALA A 84 14.51 32.25 5.47
C ALA A 84 15.32 32.22 4.14
N ARG A 85 15.55 33.39 3.54
CA ARG A 85 16.67 33.59 2.63
C ARG A 85 17.91 33.56 3.50
N VAL A 86 18.37 32.36 3.79
CA VAL A 86 19.70 32.14 4.33
C VAL A 86 20.64 32.57 3.22
N GLU A 87 21.42 33.62 3.46
CA GLU A 87 22.53 33.99 2.59
C GLU A 87 23.44 32.77 2.41
N CYS A 88 23.98 32.57 1.21
CA CYS A 88 24.86 31.44 0.99
C CYS A 88 26.08 31.52 1.92
N PRO A 89 26.49 30.40 2.54
CA PRO A 89 27.66 30.38 3.40
C PRO A 89 28.92 30.81 2.62
N ALA A 90 29.92 31.32 3.34
CA ALA A 90 31.18 31.76 2.74
C ALA A 90 31.81 30.65 1.87
N GLY A 91 32.38 31.04 0.72
CA GLY A 91 32.94 30.10 -0.28
C GLY A 91 31.90 29.42 -1.16
N THR A 92 30.64 29.88 -1.12
CA THR A 92 29.59 29.44 -2.04
C THR A 92 28.81 30.62 -2.62
N ARG A 93 28.36 30.47 -3.87
CA ARG A 93 27.53 31.46 -4.58
C ARG A 93 26.09 30.99 -4.80
N PRO A 94 25.12 31.91 -4.77
CA PRO A 94 23.74 31.61 -5.08
C PRO A 94 23.55 31.35 -6.58
N VAL A 95 22.89 30.23 -6.92
CA VAL A 95 22.54 29.84 -8.29
C VAL A 95 21.08 29.41 -8.31
N GLN A 96 20.29 29.94 -9.26
CA GLN A 96 18.89 29.56 -9.42
C GLN A 96 18.76 28.11 -9.89
N ALA A 97 17.86 27.35 -9.26
CA ALA A 97 17.64 25.96 -9.65
C ALA A 97 16.97 25.87 -11.03
N ARG A 98 17.56 25.09 -11.96
CA ARG A 98 17.07 24.99 -13.35
C ARG A 98 15.57 24.68 -13.49
N ALA A 99 15.02 23.87 -12.60
CA ALA A 99 13.62 23.42 -12.66
C ALA A 99 12.65 24.25 -11.80
N ARG A 100 13.14 25.19 -10.99
CA ARG A 100 12.38 25.85 -9.93
C ARG A 100 12.88 27.28 -9.75
N GLN A 101 12.14 28.27 -10.26
CA GLN A 101 12.53 29.69 -10.18
C GLN A 101 12.45 30.26 -8.75
N ASP A 102 11.71 29.58 -7.87
CA ASP A 102 11.53 29.90 -6.46
C ASP A 102 12.65 29.36 -5.56
N VAL A 103 13.59 28.58 -6.12
CA VAL A 103 14.64 27.89 -5.34
C VAL A 103 16.02 28.39 -5.72
N ILE A 104 16.78 28.83 -4.72
CA ILE A 104 18.21 29.15 -4.82
C ILE A 104 19.03 27.99 -4.24
N ARG A 105 20.13 27.63 -4.91
CA ARG A 105 21.13 26.66 -4.43
C ARG A 105 22.44 27.40 -4.20
N CYS A 106 23.18 27.01 -3.16
CA CYS A 106 24.53 27.50 -2.96
C CYS A 106 25.50 26.50 -3.60
N LEU A 107 26.32 26.94 -4.55
CA LEU A 107 27.36 26.12 -5.18
C LEU A 107 28.74 26.65 -4.77
N PRO A 108 29.75 25.78 -4.61
CA PRO A 108 31.13 26.23 -4.43
C PRO A 108 31.56 27.18 -5.55
N ASP A 109 32.34 28.19 -5.19
CA ASP A 109 33.04 29.05 -6.15
C ASP A 109 34.17 28.33 -6.88
#